data_AF-A0A6J4MDY5-F1
#
_entry.id   AF-A0A6J4MDY5-F1
#
_cell.length_a   1.000
_cell.length_b   1.000
_cell.length_c   1.000
_cell.angle_alpha   90.00
_cell.angle_beta   90.00
_cell.angle_gamma   90.00
#
_symmetry.space_group_name_H-M   'P 1'
#
loop_
_entity.id
_entity.type
_entity.pdbx_description
1 polymer ?
#
loop_
_entity_poly.entity_id
_entity_poly.type
_entity_poly.pdbx_seq_one_letter_code
_entity_poly.pdbx_strand_id
1 'polypeptide(L)' 'MVETELGSDITDESSKGFLKELRKTALTSDAIARAVLYAVSQPDDVDVNEVIVRPVRQMM' A
#
# COMPACT_ATOMS: atom_id res chain seq x y z
N MET A 1 3.30 -3.63 -1.71
CA MET A 1 2.27 -3.22 -2.69
C MET A 1 1.15 -2.49 -1.97
N VAL A 2 0.34 -1.70 -2.68
CA VAL A 2 -0.88 -1.07 -2.15
C VAL A 2 -2.08 -1.70 -2.85
N GLU A 3 -3.18 -1.89 -2.12
CA GLU A 3 -4.45 -2.37 -2.67
C GLU A 3 -5.01 -1.35 -3.68
N THR A 4 -5.51 -1.88 -4.80
CA THR A 4 -6.08 -1.11 -5.91
C THR A 4 -7.20 -1.92 -6.57
N GLU A 5 -7.91 -1.31 -7.51
CA GLU A 5 -8.95 -1.97 -8.30
C GLU A 5 -8.42 -3.06 -9.26
N LEU A 6 -7.09 -3.16 -9.44
CA LEU A 6 -6.47 -4.09 -10.40
C LEU A 6 -6.93 -5.54 -10.18
N GLY A 7 -7.54 -6.14 -11.19
CA GLY A 7 -8.02 -7.51 -11.14
C GLY A 7 -9.51 -7.67 -10.81
N SER A 8 -10.25 -6.56 -10.63
CA SER A 8 -11.72 -6.58 -10.53
C SER A 8 -12.39 -7.27 -11.72
N ASP A 9 -11.82 -7.07 -12.92
CA ASP A 9 -12.42 -7.46 -14.20
C ASP A 9 -11.76 -8.72 -14.80
N ILE A 10 -10.87 -9.38 -14.05
CA ILE A 10 -10.24 -10.63 -14.52
C ILE A 10 -11.29 -11.73 -14.57
N THR A 11 -11.45 -12.33 -15.76
CA THR A 11 -12.36 -13.45 -16.02
C THR A 11 -11.67 -14.80 -15.92
N ASP A 12 -10.34 -14.86 -16.04
CA ASP A 12 -9.56 -16.07 -15.80
C ASP A 12 -9.42 -16.33 -14.28
N GLU A 13 -10.04 -17.41 -13.80
CA GLU A 13 -10.09 -17.75 -12.38
C GLU A 13 -8.70 -18.02 -11.78
N SER A 14 -7.76 -18.56 -12.57
CA SER A 14 -6.40 -18.85 -12.10
C SER A 14 -5.63 -17.55 -11.79
N SER A 15 -5.72 -16.59 -12.71
CA SER A 15 -5.09 -15.27 -12.60
C SER A 15 -5.73 -14.44 -11.48
N LYS A 16 -7.06 -14.52 -11.33
CA LYS A 16 -7.79 -13.87 -10.25
C LYS A 16 -7.41 -14.43 -8.89
N GLY A 17 -7.31 -15.76 -8.78
CA GLY A 17 -6.84 -16.44 -7.58
C GLY A 17 -5.42 -16.03 -7.20
N PHE A 18 -4.50 -15.99 -8.17
CA PHE A 18 -3.13 -15.56 -7.95
C PHE A 18 -3.04 -14.11 -7.43
N LEU A 19 -3.77 -13.18 -8.05
CA LEU A 19 -3.81 -11.78 -7.61
C LEU A 19 -4.39 -11.63 -6.19
N LYS A 20 -5.40 -12.43 -5.84
CA LYS A 20 -5.98 -12.43 -4.49
C LYS A 20 -4.97 -12.88 -3.43
N GLU A 21 -4.18 -13.92 -3.73
CA GLU A 21 -3.13 -14.41 -2.83
C GLU A 21 -1.99 -13.38 -2.68
N LEU A 22 -1.52 -12.80 -3.79
CA LEU A 22 -0.49 -11.78 -3.82
C LEU A 22 -0.87 -10.55 -2.96
N ARG A 23 -2.16 -10.22 -2.90
CA ARG A 23 -2.70 -9.06 -2.17
C ARG A 23 -2.93 -9.28 -0.68
N LYS A 24 -2.81 -10.50 -0.15
CA LYS A 24 -2.99 -10.76 1.29
C LYS A 24 -2.05 -9.96 2.19
N THR A 25 -0.94 -9.46 1.64
CA THR A 25 0.05 -8.65 2.33
C THR A 25 0.08 -7.19 1.84
N ALA A 26 -0.88 -6.77 1.02
CA ALA A 26 -0.93 -5.39 0.51
C ALA A 26 -1.25 -4.39 1.63
N LEU A 27 -0.68 -3.18 1.51
CA LEU A 27 -1.11 -2.03 2.31
C LEU A 27 -2.46 -1.53 1.81
N THR A 28 -3.27 -0.99 2.70
CA THR A 28 -4.47 -0.23 2.30
C THR A 28 -4.06 1.16 1.79
N SER A 29 -4.89 1.77 0.95
CA SER A 29 -4.72 3.17 0.53
C SER A 29 -4.71 4.14 1.72
N ASP A 30 -5.53 3.86 2.73
CA ASP A 30 -5.59 4.58 3.99
C ASP A 30 -4.28 4.54 4.80
N ALA A 31 -3.50 3.45 4.71
CA ALA A 31 -2.16 3.41 5.31
C ALA A 31 -1.21 4.43 4.66
N ILE A 32 -1.31 4.63 3.34
CA ILE A 32 -0.52 5.64 2.62
C ILE A 32 -1.04 7.05 2.94
N ALA A 33 -2.36 7.25 3.02
CA ALA A 33 -2.95 8.53 3.40
C ALA A 33 -2.45 9.00 4.79
N ARG A 34 -2.36 8.09 5.77
CA ARG A 34 -1.78 8.40 7.08
C ARG A 34 -0.29 8.74 7.02
N ALA A 35 0.48 8.08 6.16
CA ALA A 35 1.90 8.39 5.99
C ALA A 35 2.10 9.79 5.39
N VAL A 36 1.25 10.18 4.42
CA VAL A 36 1.22 11.54 3.89
C VAL A 36 0.80 12.54 4.96
N LEU A 37 -0.28 12.26 5.70
CA LEU A 37 -0.74 13.12 6.79
C LEU A 37 0.37 13.37 7.82
N TYR A 38 1.10 12.32 8.20
CA TYR A 38 2.26 12.44 9.09
C TYR A 38 3.31 13.40 8.53
N ALA A 39 3.68 13.29 7.25
CA ALA A 39 4.70 14.16 6.66
C ALA A 39 4.24 15.63 6.58
N VAL A 40 3.00 15.89 6.18
CA VAL A 40 2.49 17.26 6.00
C VAL A 40 2.06 17.93 7.31
N SER A 41 1.92 17.18 8.40
CA SER A 41 1.54 17.72 9.71
C SER A 41 2.73 18.20 10.54
N GLN A 42 3.95 18.16 10.00
CA GLN A 42 5.14 18.59 10.75
C GLN A 42 5.17 20.12 10.92
N PRO A 43 5.80 20.64 11.99
CA PRO A 43 6.00 22.08 12.16
C PRO A 43 6.81 22.72 11.03
N ASP A 44 6.69 24.04 10.87
CA ASP A 44 7.33 24.81 9.79
C ASP A 44 8.87 24.69 9.72
N ASP A 45 9.52 24.30 10.82
CA ASP A 45 10.96 24.12 10.93
C ASP A 45 11.44 22.67 10.72
N VAL A 46 10.54 21.78 10.29
CA VAL A 46 10.82 20.35 10.07
C VAL A 46 10.61 19.96 8.61
N ASP A 47 11.64 19.41 7.98
CA ASP A 47 11.58 18.86 6.62
C ASP A 47 11.56 17.33 6.65
N VAL A 48 10.69 16.73 5.83
CA VAL A 48 10.54 15.28 5.69
C VAL A 48 10.96 14.87 4.28
N ASN A 49 12.21 14.45 4.14
CA ASN A 49 12.78 14.07 2.85
C ASN A 49 12.21 12.76 2.26
N GLU A 50 11.97 11.76 3.11
CA GLU A 50 11.54 10.43 2.66
C GLU A 50 10.68 9.71 3.70
N VAL A 51 9.65 9.00 3.23
CA VAL A 51 8.83 8.10 4.04
C VAL A 51 8.72 6.74 3.36
N ILE A 52 9.32 5.71 3.96
CA ILE A 52 9.27 4.32 3.46
C ILE A 52 8.16 3.55 4.18
N VAL A 53 7.08 3.23 3.47
CA VAL A 53 5.95 2.45 4.00
C VAL A 53 5.99 1.03 3.44
N ARG A 54 5.97 0.03 4.33
CA ARG A 54 6.02 -1.39 3.96
C ARG A 54 5.13 -2.25 4.86
N PRO A 55 4.53 -3.34 4.36
CA PRO A 55 3.84 -4.31 5.19
C PRO A 55 4.80 -5.01 6.15
N VAL A 56 4.43 -5.12 7.43
CA VAL A 56 5.26 -5.80 8.45
C VAL A 56 5.44 -7.30 8.17
N ARG A 57 4.47 -7.92 7.48
CA ARG A 57 4.46 -9.36 7.19
C ARG A 57 5.08 -9.71 5.83
N GLN A 58 5.63 -8.73 5.11
CA GLN A 58 6.38 -9.01 3.89
C GLN A 58 7.75 -9.57 4.30
N MET A 59 7.89 -10.89 4.34
CA MET A 59 9.21 -11.54 4.40
C MET A 59 10.00 -11.14 3.14
N MET A 60 11.29 -10.83 3.31
CA MET A 60 12.24 -10.69 2.21
C MET A 60 12.33 -11.98 1.39
#